data_AF-B7PXI9-F1
#
_entry.id   AF-B7PXI9-F1
#
_cell.length_a   1.000
_cell.length_b   1.000
_cell.length_c   1.000
_cell.angle_alpha   90.00
_cell.angle_beta   90.00
_cell.angle_gamma   90.00
#
_symmetry.space_group_name_H-M   'P 1'
#
loop_
_entity.id
_entity.type
_entity.pdbx_description
1 polymer ?
#
loop_
_entity_poly.entity_id
_entity_poly.type
_entity_poly.pdbx_seq_one_letter_code
_entity_poly.pdbx_strand_id
1 'polypeptide(L)'
;MAKECRQQLLLAAQAWLAWVRGTDMAVPTSSELACTMLKQLQSCSRPLRPDERALVLVDDNLYYRSMRKEWFKLARNASLGFCQVLVACPLEEAIRRNASRELPVPEPSIRVMGSRFELPREEPWEELTRTVAAGEPESLECVLALVERASLKGPLCPPESPVPVPKPLPPSRRHCWDLELRAIVSRFIQQVRTSGCSQAQVADRCIRLQ
;
A
#
# COMPACT_ATOMS: atom_id res chain seq x y z
N MET A 1 -3.14 1.92 10.62
CA MET A 1 -4.45 2.02 9.94
C MET A 1 -4.90 0.62 9.50
N ALA A 2 -6.16 0.24 9.72
CA ALA A 2 -6.70 -1.02 9.19
C ALA A 2 -6.70 -1.00 7.65
N LYS A 3 -6.51 -2.17 7.01
CA LYS A 3 -6.43 -2.29 5.54
C LYS A 3 -7.64 -1.65 4.84
N GLU A 4 -8.83 -1.87 5.38
CA GLU A 4 -10.08 -1.27 4.88
C GLU A 4 -10.03 0.26 4.91
N CYS A 5 -9.70 0.86 6.06
CA CYS A 5 -9.58 2.32 6.17
C CYS A 5 -8.56 2.90 5.19
N ARG A 6 -7.46 2.19 4.94
CA ARG A 6 -6.44 2.61 3.96
C ARG A 6 -6.98 2.58 2.52
N GLN A 7 -7.79 1.59 2.17
CA GLN A 7 -8.44 1.54 0.86
C GLN A 7 -9.44 2.69 0.72
N GLN A 8 -10.21 3.00 1.77
CA GLN A 8 -11.11 4.15 1.78
C GLN A 8 -10.36 5.49 1.65
N LEU A 9 -9.19 5.63 2.30
CA LEU A 9 -8.34 6.79 2.14
C LEU A 9 -7.79 6.93 0.72
N LEU A 10 -7.35 5.85 0.08
CA LEU A 10 -6.88 5.87 -1.31
C LEU A 10 -8.00 6.28 -2.29
N LEU A 11 -9.22 5.80 -2.07
CA LEU A 11 -10.40 6.21 -2.85
C LEU A 11 -10.70 7.70 -2.67
N ALA A 12 -10.69 8.18 -1.42
CA ALA A 12 -10.87 9.59 -1.11
C ALA A 12 -9.76 10.46 -1.73
N ALA A 13 -8.50 10.04 -1.65
CA ALA A 13 -7.35 10.74 -2.21
C ALA A 13 -7.42 10.81 -3.74
N GLN A 14 -7.88 9.75 -4.41
CA GLN A 14 -8.08 9.74 -5.87
C GLN A 14 -9.13 10.78 -6.28
N ALA A 15 -10.28 10.81 -5.60
CA ALA A 15 -11.33 11.79 -5.88
C ALA A 15 -10.89 13.21 -5.54
N TRP A 16 -10.15 13.37 -4.44
CA TRP A 16 -9.58 14.65 -4.02
C TRP A 16 -8.60 15.20 -5.06
N LEU A 17 -7.67 14.37 -5.57
CA LEU A 17 -6.73 14.80 -6.61
C LEU A 17 -7.43 15.29 -7.88
N ALA A 18 -8.51 14.63 -8.27
CA ALA A 18 -9.29 15.04 -9.43
C ALA A 18 -10.00 16.38 -9.20
N TRP A 19 -10.62 16.53 -8.02
CA TRP A 19 -11.25 17.78 -7.60
C TRP A 19 -10.24 18.94 -7.52
N VAL A 20 -9.07 18.72 -6.92
CA VAL A 20 -7.99 19.72 -6.81
C VAL A 20 -7.52 20.17 -8.19
N ARG A 21 -7.55 19.29 -9.19
CA ARG A 21 -7.13 19.61 -10.56
C ARG A 21 -8.25 20.11 -11.48
N GLY A 22 -9.48 20.22 -10.97
CA GLY A 22 -10.64 20.59 -11.78
C GLY A 22 -11.01 19.57 -12.86
N THR A 23 -10.59 18.32 -12.71
CA THR A 23 -10.99 17.23 -13.62
C THR A 23 -12.24 16.53 -13.09
N ASP A 24 -13.20 16.25 -13.96
CA ASP A 24 -14.38 15.47 -13.58
C ASP A 24 -14.00 14.03 -13.21
N MET A 25 -14.28 13.66 -11.96
CA MET A 25 -14.21 12.28 -11.48
C MET A 25 -15.43 11.97 -10.63
N ALA A 26 -15.88 10.72 -10.72
CA ALA A 26 -16.94 10.21 -9.88
C ALA A 26 -16.55 10.33 -8.40
N VAL A 27 -17.38 11.03 -7.62
CA VAL A 27 -17.33 11.03 -6.16
C VAL A 27 -17.46 9.56 -5.69
N PRO A 28 -16.70 9.11 -4.68
CA PRO A 28 -16.80 7.75 -4.15
C PRO A 28 -18.11 7.58 -3.35
N THR A 29 -19.25 7.59 -4.05
CA THR A 29 -20.61 7.61 -3.48
C THR A 29 -20.99 6.30 -2.77
N SER A 30 -20.26 5.22 -3.00
CA SER A 30 -20.54 3.90 -2.40
C SER A 30 -19.96 3.72 -0.99
N SER A 31 -19.17 4.67 -0.48
CA SER A 31 -18.55 4.57 0.85
C SER A 31 -18.66 5.86 1.65
N GLU A 32 -19.37 5.78 2.78
CA GLU A 32 -19.53 6.89 3.72
C GLU A 32 -18.21 7.35 4.32
N LEU A 33 -17.31 6.41 4.65
CA LEU A 33 -15.98 6.72 5.19
C LEU A 33 -15.12 7.45 4.16
N ALA A 34 -15.09 6.99 2.91
CA ALA A 34 -14.35 7.67 1.84
C ALA A 34 -14.93 9.07 1.55
N CYS A 35 -16.26 9.23 1.56
CA CYS A 35 -16.90 10.53 1.44
C CYS A 35 -16.51 11.48 2.57
N THR A 36 -16.43 10.97 3.81
CA THR A 36 -16.04 11.76 4.98
C THR A 36 -14.57 12.20 4.86
N MET A 37 -13.66 11.29 4.51
CA MET A 37 -12.25 11.61 4.28
C MET A 37 -12.07 12.62 3.14
N LEU A 38 -12.82 12.48 2.04
CA LEU A 38 -12.79 13.42 0.93
C LEU A 38 -13.19 14.83 1.38
N LYS A 39 -14.28 14.96 2.15
CA LYS A 39 -14.72 16.25 2.70
C LYS A 39 -13.65 16.89 3.58
N GLN A 40 -12.95 16.09 4.40
CA GLN A 40 -11.85 16.58 5.24
C GLN A 40 -10.67 17.08 4.39
N LEU A 41 -10.29 16.34 3.35
CA LEU A 41 -9.25 16.78 2.42
C LEU A 41 -9.66 18.08 1.72
N GLN A 42 -10.91 18.17 1.25
CA GLN A 42 -11.46 19.37 0.61
C GLN A 42 -11.53 20.58 1.56
N SER A 43 -11.89 20.39 2.84
CA SER A 43 -11.96 21.49 3.80
C SER A 43 -10.60 22.13 4.11
N CYS A 44 -9.52 21.37 3.92
CA CYS A 44 -8.16 21.83 4.19
C CYS A 44 -7.38 22.17 2.90
N SER A 45 -8.05 22.23 1.74
CA SER A 45 -7.40 22.48 0.47
C SER A 45 -8.27 23.33 -0.45
N ARG A 46 -7.72 23.70 -1.62
CA ARG A 46 -8.46 24.39 -2.67
C ARG A 46 -8.07 23.83 -4.04
N PRO A 47 -8.92 24.02 -5.06
CA PRO A 47 -8.52 23.75 -6.43
C PRO A 47 -7.27 24.56 -6.82
N LEU A 48 -6.42 23.92 -7.62
CA LEU A 48 -5.21 24.52 -8.18
C LEU A 48 -5.58 25.41 -9.36
N ARG A 49 -4.78 26.45 -9.57
CA ARG A 49 -4.83 27.26 -10.79
C ARG A 49 -4.11 26.51 -11.93
N PRO A 50 -4.41 26.81 -13.20
CA PRO A 50 -3.85 26.07 -14.35
C PRO A 50 -2.32 25.90 -14.36
N ASP A 51 -1.58 26.89 -13.87
CA ASP A 51 -0.11 26.90 -13.84
C ASP A 51 0.49 26.68 -12.43
N GLU A 52 -0.36 26.34 -11.46
CA GLU A 52 0.08 26.16 -10.08
C GLU A 52 0.74 24.80 -9.88
N ARG A 53 1.95 24.81 -9.34
CA ARG A 53 2.66 23.60 -8.93
C ARG A 53 2.33 23.28 -7.48
N ALA A 54 1.97 22.03 -7.21
CA ALA A 54 1.68 21.54 -5.88
C ALA A 54 2.48 20.27 -5.58
N LEU A 55 2.84 20.11 -4.31
CA LEU A 55 3.44 18.91 -3.76
C LEU A 55 2.44 18.24 -2.82
N VAL A 56 2.18 16.96 -3.04
CA VAL A 56 1.37 16.14 -2.14
C VAL A 56 2.32 15.28 -1.32
N LEU A 57 2.31 15.48 0.00
CA LEU A 57 3.08 14.68 0.95
C LEU A 57 2.18 13.65 1.60
N VAL A 58 2.62 12.38 1.56
CA VAL A 58 1.97 11.27 2.28
C VAL A 58 2.86 10.92 3.46
N ASP A 59 2.50 11.42 4.64
CA ASP A 59 3.20 11.14 5.88
C ASP A 59 2.56 9.93 6.59
N ASP A 60 3.12 8.75 6.34
CA ASP A 60 2.76 7.50 7.00
C ASP A 60 4.02 6.63 7.10
N ASN A 61 4.02 5.64 7.99
CA ASN A 61 5.14 4.69 8.11
C ASN A 61 5.32 3.83 6.85
N LEU A 62 4.28 3.69 6.02
CA LEU A 62 4.22 2.89 4.80
C LEU A 62 4.99 1.56 4.91
N TYR A 63 4.71 0.90 6.03
CA TYR A 63 5.44 -0.23 6.59
C TYR A 63 5.68 -1.38 5.61
N TYR A 64 4.65 -1.72 4.83
CA TYR A 64 4.73 -2.75 3.80
C TYR A 64 4.93 -2.11 2.42
N ARG A 65 5.72 -2.77 1.56
CA ARG A 65 5.92 -2.40 0.16
C ARG A 65 4.60 -2.31 -0.62
N SER A 66 3.63 -3.17 -0.27
CA SER A 66 2.29 -3.12 -0.87
C SER A 66 1.58 -1.80 -0.62
N MET A 67 1.77 -1.18 0.54
CA MET A 67 1.20 0.14 0.88
C MET A 67 1.81 1.23 0.00
N ARG A 68 3.15 1.24 -0.15
CA ARG A 68 3.84 2.17 -1.04
C ARG A 68 3.41 2.01 -2.50
N LYS A 69 3.25 0.75 -2.94
CA LYS A 69 2.84 0.44 -4.31
C LYS A 69 1.45 0.98 -4.66
N GLU A 70 0.53 1.05 -3.70
CA GLU A 70 -0.80 1.62 -3.92
C GLU A 70 -0.73 3.13 -4.17
N TRP A 71 0.10 3.87 -3.42
CA TRP A 71 0.36 5.29 -3.67
C TRP A 71 1.07 5.55 -4.99
N PHE A 72 2.05 4.71 -5.35
CA PHE A 72 2.67 4.75 -6.68
C PHE A 72 1.62 4.57 -7.79
N LYS A 73 0.71 3.60 -7.65
CA LYS A 73 -0.35 3.36 -8.64
C LYS A 73 -1.29 4.56 -8.74
N LEU A 74 -1.66 5.17 -7.62
CA LEU A 74 -2.50 6.36 -7.59
C LEU A 74 -1.82 7.54 -8.29
N ALA A 75 -0.54 7.82 -7.98
CA ALA A 75 0.24 8.85 -8.65
C ALA A 75 0.36 8.60 -10.16
N ARG A 76 0.63 7.35 -10.56
CA ARG A 76 0.70 6.94 -11.96
C ARG A 76 -0.62 7.13 -12.69
N ASN A 77 -1.73 6.69 -12.12
CA ASN A 77 -3.05 6.83 -12.73
C ASN A 77 -3.47 8.31 -12.84
N ALA A 78 -3.03 9.14 -11.90
CA ALA A 78 -3.23 10.58 -11.95
C ALA A 78 -2.17 11.31 -12.79
N SER A 79 -1.25 10.64 -13.48
CA SER A 79 -0.16 11.29 -14.24
C SER A 79 0.63 12.30 -13.41
N LEU A 80 1.12 11.88 -12.24
CA LEU A 80 1.94 12.71 -11.34
C LEU A 80 3.39 12.25 -11.35
N GLY A 81 4.32 13.17 -11.05
CA GLY A 81 5.66 12.80 -10.61
C GLY A 81 5.61 12.08 -9.26
N PHE A 82 6.55 11.18 -9.00
CA PHE A 82 6.55 10.36 -7.78
C PHE A 82 7.98 10.11 -7.28
N CYS A 83 8.16 10.22 -5.98
CA CYS A 83 9.38 9.80 -5.29
C CYS A 83 9.05 9.29 -3.88
N GLN A 84 10.02 8.63 -3.25
CA GLN A 84 9.88 8.06 -1.91
C GLN A 84 11.06 8.50 -1.04
N VAL A 85 10.76 8.87 0.20
CA VAL A 85 11.78 9.19 1.20
C VAL A 85 11.66 8.19 2.34
N LEU A 86 12.72 7.40 2.54
CA LEU A 86 12.87 6.58 3.74
C LEU A 86 13.60 7.40 4.80
N VAL A 87 12.90 7.79 5.85
CA VAL A 87 13.52 8.43 7.02
C VAL A 87 14.05 7.34 7.93
N ALA A 88 15.35 7.07 7.84
CA ALA A 88 16.02 6.06 8.63
C ALA A 88 16.21 6.53 10.07
N CYS A 89 15.87 5.64 11.02
CA CYS A 89 16.03 5.85 12.44
C CYS A 89 16.41 4.51 13.10
N PRO A 90 17.48 4.46 13.92
CA PRO A 90 17.79 3.29 14.72
C PRO A 90 16.62 2.88 15.62
N LEU A 91 16.39 1.57 15.80
CA LEU A 91 15.26 1.07 16.58
C LEU A 91 15.23 1.62 18.01
N GLU A 92 16.38 1.60 18.70
CA GLU A 92 16.48 2.11 20.08
C GLU A 92 16.22 3.61 20.15
N GLU A 93 16.62 4.37 19.13
CA GLU A 93 16.33 5.80 19.03
C GLU A 93 14.84 6.05 18.80
N ALA A 94 14.18 5.23 17.97
CA ALA A 94 12.73 5.30 17.78
C ALA A 94 11.96 4.98 19.07
N ILE A 95 12.41 4.00 19.85
CA ILE A 95 11.83 3.65 21.17
C ILE A 95 12.02 4.81 22.15
N ARG A 96 13.24 5.37 22.22
CA ARG A 96 13.56 6.51 23.08
C ARG A 96 12.69 7.74 22.75
N ARG A 97 12.55 8.10 21.46
CA ARG A 97 11.69 9.21 21.01
C ARG A 97 10.21 8.92 21.25
N ASN A 98 9.78 7.66 21.12
CA ASN A 98 8.39 7.30 21.39
C ASN A 98 8.03 7.48 22.87
N ALA A 99 8.95 7.19 23.80
CA ALA A 99 8.73 7.36 25.23
C ALA A 99 8.46 8.82 25.64
N SER A 100 8.89 9.80 24.84
CA SER A 100 8.64 11.23 25.11
C SER A 100 7.37 11.78 24.44
N ARG A 101 6.55 10.95 23.79
CA ARG A 101 5.29 11.39 23.16
C ARG A 101 4.19 11.51 24.20
N GLU A 102 3.26 12.44 24.00
CA GLU A 102 2.04 12.55 24.84
C GLU A 102 1.24 11.24 24.88
N LEU A 103 1.17 10.56 23.74
CA LEU A 103 0.52 9.26 23.57
C LEU A 103 1.52 8.25 22.98
N PRO A 104 2.33 7.57 23.81
CA PRO A 104 3.32 6.61 23.34
C PRO A 104 2.64 5.34 22.82
N VAL A 105 3.21 4.76 21.76
CA VAL A 105 2.82 3.43 21.27
C VAL A 105 3.55 2.36 22.12
N PRO A 106 2.95 1.20 22.41
CA PRO A 106 3.63 0.14 23.16
C PRO A 106 4.96 -0.26 22.51
N GLU A 107 6.04 -0.33 23.30
CA GLU A 107 7.37 -0.72 22.82
C GLU A 107 7.38 -2.05 22.05
N PRO A 108 6.66 -3.12 22.48
CA PRO A 108 6.59 -4.36 21.72
C PRO A 108 6.07 -4.15 20.29
N SER A 109 5.13 -3.21 20.09
CA SER A 109 4.63 -2.87 18.76
C SER A 109 5.72 -2.24 17.90
N ILE A 110 6.56 -1.38 18.46
CA ILE A 110 7.68 -0.74 17.73
C ILE A 110 8.74 -1.78 17.35
N ARG A 111 9.09 -2.69 18.26
CA ARG A 111 10.04 -3.78 17.98
C ARG A 111 9.50 -4.73 16.90
N VAL A 112 8.22 -5.11 17.00
CA VAL A 112 7.56 -5.93 15.96
C VAL A 112 7.54 -5.18 14.63
N MET A 113 7.21 -3.88 14.61
CA MET A 113 7.31 -3.09 13.40
C MET A 113 8.75 -3.14 12.86
N GLY A 114 9.76 -2.70 13.61
CA GLY A 114 11.15 -2.69 13.17
C GLY A 114 11.62 -4.00 12.52
N SER A 115 11.24 -5.16 13.10
CA SER A 115 11.63 -6.48 12.58
C SER A 115 10.99 -6.91 11.25
N ARG A 116 9.81 -6.40 10.89
CA ARG A 116 9.15 -6.74 9.60
C ARG A 116 9.03 -5.56 8.64
N PHE A 117 9.74 -4.46 8.91
CA PHE A 117 9.75 -3.30 8.02
C PHE A 117 10.31 -3.68 6.65
N GLU A 118 9.54 -3.47 5.60
CA GLU A 118 9.96 -3.83 4.24
C GLU A 118 10.69 -2.64 3.60
N LEU A 119 12.03 -2.66 3.67
CA LEU A 119 12.87 -1.67 3.01
C LEU A 119 12.56 -1.54 1.50
N PRO A 120 12.69 -0.34 0.92
CA PRO A 120 12.62 -0.15 -0.54
C PRO A 120 13.62 -1.05 -1.27
N ARG A 121 13.25 -1.51 -2.47
CA ARG A 121 14.09 -2.40 -3.30
C ARG A 121 14.48 -1.72 -4.61
N GLU A 122 15.48 -2.27 -5.28
CA GLU A 122 15.90 -1.86 -6.63
C GLU A 122 14.88 -2.35 -7.67
N GLU A 123 13.78 -1.62 -7.77
CA GLU A 123 12.67 -1.93 -8.66
C GLU A 123 12.33 -0.69 -9.48
N PRO A 124 11.95 -0.82 -10.76
CA PRO A 124 11.74 0.34 -11.63
C PRO A 124 10.76 1.38 -11.08
N TRP A 125 9.77 0.96 -10.29
CA TRP A 125 8.79 1.85 -9.70
C TRP A 125 9.24 2.50 -8.36
N GLU A 126 10.31 1.99 -7.75
CA GLU A 126 10.96 2.55 -6.56
C GLU A 126 12.26 3.30 -6.94
N GLU A 127 12.55 3.54 -8.23
CA GLU A 127 13.80 4.13 -8.73
C GLU A 127 14.15 5.49 -8.07
N LEU A 128 13.13 6.34 -7.84
CA LEU A 128 13.30 7.63 -7.16
C LEU A 128 13.05 7.50 -5.66
N THR A 129 13.85 6.65 -5.02
CA THR A 129 13.86 6.52 -3.55
C THR A 129 15.16 7.06 -2.98
N ARG A 130 15.08 7.80 -1.85
CA ARG A 130 16.25 8.17 -1.04
C ARG A 130 16.04 7.83 0.41
N THR A 131 17.10 7.33 1.04
CA THR A 131 17.16 7.15 2.49
C THR A 131 17.86 8.37 3.08
N VAL A 132 17.28 8.95 4.12
CA VAL A 132 17.82 10.10 4.85
C VAL A 132 17.81 9.83 6.35
N ALA A 133 18.77 10.38 7.09
CA ALA A 133 18.84 10.20 8.54
C ALA A 133 17.86 11.14 9.26
N ALA A 134 17.15 10.64 10.27
CA ALA A 134 16.17 11.41 11.02
C ALA A 134 16.82 12.47 11.94
N GLY A 135 16.72 13.74 11.56
CA GLY A 135 17.15 14.88 12.40
C GLY A 135 18.36 15.65 11.89
N GLU A 136 18.93 15.25 10.75
CA GLU A 136 20.10 15.92 10.16
C GLU A 136 19.67 17.00 9.13
N PRO A 137 20.28 18.20 9.12
CA PRO A 137 19.98 19.26 8.14
C PRO A 137 20.18 18.84 6.67
N GLU A 138 21.23 18.07 6.38
CA GLU A 138 21.57 17.58 5.03
C GLU A 138 20.47 16.66 4.46
N SER A 139 19.64 16.07 5.33
CA SER A 139 18.49 15.28 4.92
C SER A 139 17.46 16.09 4.16
N LEU A 140 17.25 17.37 4.53
CA LEU A 140 16.28 18.23 3.84
C LEU A 140 16.73 18.55 2.42
N GLU A 141 18.00 18.91 2.24
CA GLU A 141 18.57 19.18 0.91
C GLU A 141 18.47 17.97 -0.01
N CYS A 142 18.78 16.77 0.52
CA CYS A 142 18.62 15.52 -0.21
C CYS A 142 17.17 15.26 -0.64
N VAL A 143 16.20 15.57 0.23
CA VAL A 143 14.77 15.43 -0.09
C VAL A 143 14.35 16.43 -1.16
N LEU A 144 14.75 17.70 -1.03
CA LEU A 144 14.42 18.73 -2.03
C LEU A 144 15.00 18.39 -3.41
N ALA A 145 16.25 17.94 -3.47
CA ALA A 145 16.88 17.47 -4.71
C ALA A 145 16.15 16.26 -5.30
N LEU A 146 15.63 15.34 -4.47
CA LEU A 146 14.82 14.22 -4.94
C LEU A 146 13.48 14.68 -5.54
N VAL A 147 12.80 15.62 -4.88
CA VAL A 147 11.53 16.20 -5.36
C VAL A 147 11.74 16.92 -6.69
N GLU A 148 12.82 17.69 -6.81
CA GLU A 148 13.18 18.36 -8.07
C GLU A 148 13.43 17.33 -9.19
N ARG A 149 14.21 16.29 -8.92
CA ARG A 149 14.44 15.19 -9.90
C ARG A 149 13.13 14.52 -10.32
N ALA A 150 12.22 14.28 -9.39
CA ALA A 150 10.91 13.70 -9.70
C ALA A 150 10.06 14.65 -10.56
N SER A 151 10.13 15.97 -10.30
CA SER A 151 9.47 16.97 -11.13
C SER A 151 10.06 17.06 -12.54
N LEU A 152 11.38 16.95 -12.69
CA LEU A 152 12.08 17.03 -13.98
C LEU A 152 11.88 15.77 -14.84
N LYS A 153 11.79 14.59 -14.21
CA LYS A 153 11.48 13.33 -14.91
C LYS A 153 10.10 13.36 -15.56
N GLY A 154 9.21 14.24 -15.10
CA GLY A 154 7.87 14.40 -15.62
C GLY A 154 6.87 13.40 -15.04
N PRO A 155 5.60 13.48 -15.46
CA PRO A 155 4.54 12.65 -14.94
C PRO A 155 4.74 11.18 -15.31
N LEU A 156 4.38 10.28 -14.40
CA LEU A 156 4.29 8.86 -14.70
C LEU A 156 3.18 8.60 -15.72
N CYS A 157 3.43 7.78 -16.73
CA CYS A 157 2.39 7.40 -17.69
C CYS A 157 1.37 6.45 -17.02
N PRO A 158 0.06 6.72 -17.10
CA PRO A 158 -0.95 5.74 -16.79
C PRO A 158 -0.69 4.46 -17.60
N PRO A 159 -1.01 3.27 -17.06
CA PRO A 159 -1.01 2.09 -17.90
C PRO A 159 -1.94 2.37 -19.08
N GLU A 160 -1.53 1.98 -20.30
CA GLU A 160 -2.47 1.89 -21.42
C GLU A 160 -3.72 1.15 -20.93
N SER A 161 -4.90 1.64 -21.33
CA SER A 161 -6.17 1.00 -20.95
C SER A 161 -6.00 -0.50 -21.08
N PRO A 162 -6.48 -1.31 -20.11
CA PRO A 162 -6.26 -2.73 -20.17
C PRO A 162 -6.74 -3.18 -21.54
N VAL A 163 -5.82 -3.74 -22.35
CA VAL A 163 -6.19 -4.56 -23.50
C VAL A 163 -7.35 -5.40 -23.00
N PRO A 164 -8.54 -5.33 -23.62
CA PRO A 164 -9.76 -5.93 -23.09
C PRO A 164 -9.38 -7.31 -22.58
N VAL A 165 -9.44 -7.49 -21.25
CA VAL A 165 -9.14 -8.79 -20.66
C VAL A 165 -9.99 -9.77 -21.45
N PRO A 166 -9.39 -10.73 -22.18
CA PRO A 166 -10.18 -11.68 -22.94
C PRO A 166 -11.24 -12.21 -21.98
N LYS A 167 -12.53 -12.15 -22.39
CA LYS A 167 -13.65 -12.69 -21.60
C LYS A 167 -13.14 -13.96 -20.92
N PRO A 168 -13.25 -14.10 -19.58
CA PRO A 168 -12.61 -15.19 -18.86
C PRO A 168 -12.93 -16.47 -19.62
N LEU A 169 -11.88 -17.09 -20.17
CA LEU A 169 -12.08 -18.34 -20.89
C LEU A 169 -12.74 -19.29 -19.90
N PRO A 170 -13.72 -20.09 -20.34
CA PRO A 170 -14.30 -21.11 -19.48
C PRO A 170 -13.14 -21.89 -18.84
N PRO A 171 -13.18 -22.10 -17.52
CA PRO A 171 -12.05 -22.61 -16.79
C PRO A 171 -11.57 -23.89 -17.44
N SER A 172 -10.26 -23.95 -17.74
CA SER A 172 -9.68 -25.17 -18.29
C SER A 172 -10.03 -26.34 -17.35
N ARG A 173 -10.17 -27.56 -17.89
CA ARG A 173 -10.42 -28.75 -17.08
C ARG A 173 -9.46 -28.87 -15.89
N ARG A 174 -8.21 -28.39 -16.05
CA ARG A 174 -7.20 -28.31 -14.99
C ARG A 174 -7.61 -27.38 -13.84
N HIS A 175 -8.20 -26.23 -14.13
CA HIS A 175 -8.67 -25.29 -13.10
C HIS A 175 -9.90 -25.84 -12.35
N CYS A 176 -10.83 -26.47 -13.06
CA CYS A 176 -11.95 -27.15 -12.40
C CYS A 176 -11.46 -28.27 -11.47
N TRP A 177 -10.50 -29.09 -11.93
CA TRP A 177 -9.88 -30.13 -11.10
C TRP A 177 -9.14 -29.56 -9.89
N ASP A 178 -8.39 -28.47 -10.06
CA ASP A 178 -7.71 -27.78 -8.96
C ASP A 178 -8.70 -27.27 -7.90
N LEU A 179 -9.82 -26.67 -8.31
CA LEU A 179 -10.86 -26.21 -7.38
C LEU A 179 -11.54 -27.37 -6.65
N GLU A 180 -11.87 -28.46 -7.34
CA GLU A 180 -12.46 -29.65 -6.72
C GLU A 180 -11.50 -30.32 -5.74
N LEU A 181 -10.23 -30.49 -6.12
CA LEU A 181 -9.19 -31.02 -5.23
C LEU A 181 -9.05 -30.17 -3.97
N ARG A 182 -9.01 -28.84 -4.13
CA ARG A 182 -8.90 -27.90 -3.01
C ARG A 182 -10.12 -27.99 -2.08
N ALA A 183 -11.32 -28.21 -2.63
CA ALA A 183 -12.54 -28.43 -1.85
C ALA A 183 -12.54 -29.78 -1.10
N ILE A 184 -12.03 -30.85 -1.72
CA ILE A 184 -11.87 -32.17 -1.07
C ILE A 184 -10.88 -32.08 0.10
N VAL A 185 -9.72 -31.48 -0.12
CA VAL A 185 -8.69 -31.28 0.93
C VAL A 185 -9.24 -30.42 2.07
N SER A 186 -9.98 -29.36 1.76
CA SER A 186 -10.57 -28.49 2.78
C SER A 186 -11.58 -29.24 3.67
N ARG A 187 -12.43 -30.09 3.09
CA ARG A 187 -13.37 -30.94 3.84
C ARG A 187 -12.65 -31.95 4.72
N PHE A 188 -11.58 -32.58 4.20
CA PHE A 188 -10.76 -33.50 4.98
C PHE A 188 -10.10 -32.82 6.18
N ILE A 189 -9.50 -31.64 5.98
CA ILE A 189 -8.90 -30.84 7.06
C ILE A 189 -9.94 -30.48 8.13
N GLN A 190 -11.15 -30.09 7.72
CA GLN A 190 -12.23 -29.79 8.65
C GLN A 190 -12.63 -31.02 9.47
N GLN A 191 -12.82 -32.18 8.82
CA GLN A 191 -13.15 -33.43 9.52
C GLN A 191 -12.09 -33.84 10.55
N VAL A 192 -10.81 -33.77 10.18
CA VAL A 192 -9.69 -34.07 11.08
C VAL A 192 -9.71 -33.15 12.31
N ARG A 193 -9.97 -31.84 12.10
CA ARG A 193 -10.06 -30.86 13.18
C ARG A 193 -11.24 -31.12 14.11
N THR A 194 -12.41 -31.48 13.57
CA THR A 194 -13.61 -31.76 14.38
C THR A 194 -13.53 -33.09 15.12
N SER A 195 -12.82 -34.08 14.59
CA SER A 195 -12.71 -35.42 15.19
C SER A 195 -11.54 -35.56 16.18
N GLY A 196 -10.74 -34.51 16.42
CA GLY A 196 -9.61 -34.54 17.36
C GLY A 196 -8.51 -35.54 17.01
N CYS A 197 -8.37 -35.91 15.73
CA CYS A 197 -7.39 -36.90 15.28
C CYS A 197 -5.94 -36.42 15.51
N SER A 198 -5.09 -37.32 16.02
CA SER A 198 -3.65 -37.07 16.17
C SER A 198 -2.93 -37.10 14.81
N GLN A 199 -1.74 -36.50 14.73
CA GLN A 199 -0.93 -36.46 13.49
C GLN A 199 -0.63 -37.87 12.92
N ALA A 200 -0.42 -38.88 13.77
CA ALA A 200 -0.17 -40.25 13.34
C ALA A 200 -1.38 -40.87 12.62
N GLN A 201 -2.60 -40.59 13.12
CA GLN A 201 -3.86 -41.07 12.51
C GLN A 201 -4.18 -40.36 11.19
N VAL A 202 -3.73 -39.12 11.02
CA VAL A 202 -3.86 -38.39 9.75
C VAL A 202 -2.90 -38.96 8.71
N ALA A 203 -1.66 -39.27 9.12
CA ALA A 203 -0.64 -39.83 8.23
C ALA A 203 -1.03 -41.20 7.68
N ASP A 204 -1.68 -42.05 8.49
CA ASP A 204 -2.19 -43.37 8.08
C ASP A 204 -3.31 -43.28 7.01
N ARG A 205 -4.06 -42.18 7.01
CA ARG A 205 -5.14 -41.90 6.05
C ARG A 205 -4.65 -41.21 4.77
N CYS A 206 -3.37 -40.84 4.69
CA CYS A 206 -2.79 -40.15 3.56
C CYS A 206 -1.82 -41.06 2.80
N ILE A 207 -2.12 -41.34 1.53
CA ILE A 207 -1.18 -42.04 0.64
C ILE A 207 -0.17 -41.02 0.11
N ARG A 208 1.13 -41.28 0.33
CA ARG A 208 2.19 -40.53 -0.36
C ARG A 208 2.26 -41.02 -1.79
N LEU A 209 2.01 -40.12 -2.72
CA LEU A 209 2.33 -40.36 -4.13
C LEU A 209 3.85 -40.20 -4.27
N GLN A 210 4.51 -41.19 -4.87
CA GLN A 210 5.92 -41.13 -5.23
C GLN A 210 6.16 -40.19 -6.42
#